data_AF-A0A954QDZ8-F1
#
_entry.id   AF-A0A954QDZ8-F1
#
_cell.length_a   1.000
_cell.length_b   1.000
_cell.length_c   1.000
_cell.angle_alpha   90.00
_cell.angle_beta   90.00
_cell.angle_gamma   90.00
#
_symmetry.space_group_name_H-M   'P 1'
#
loop_
_entity.id
_entity.type
_entity.pdbx_description
1 polymer ?
#
loop_
_entity_poly.entity_id
_entity_poly.type
_entity_poly.pdbx_seq_one_letter_code
_entity_poly.pdbx_strand_id
1 'polypeptide(L)'
;PENAIMFPQHKTPAIAGAPVGLVGLKIDLSKLFGAPEEGKSAEEIAALERDEQLVMAGRDAVGMSVGIRKRQEGKSEEPRDELDDLIDGLDELDF
;
A
#
# COMPACT_ATOMS: atom_id res chain seq x y z
N PRO A 1 -9.87 31.62 -43.25
CA PRO A 1 -10.61 30.36 -43.03
C PRO A 1 -11.66 30.56 -41.92
N GLU A 2 -12.92 30.75 -42.29
CA GLU A 2 -13.99 31.22 -41.38
C GLU A 2 -14.84 30.10 -40.73
N ASN A 3 -14.54 28.82 -41.01
CA ASN A 3 -15.35 27.68 -40.54
C ASN A 3 -14.53 26.62 -39.79
N ALA A 4 -13.58 27.02 -38.93
CA ALA A 4 -12.86 26.04 -38.10
C ALA A 4 -13.73 25.60 -36.91
N ILE A 5 -14.14 24.33 -36.88
CA ILE A 5 -14.76 23.71 -35.70
C ILE A 5 -13.64 23.52 -34.66
N MET A 6 -13.64 24.36 -33.64
CA MET A 6 -12.72 24.24 -32.52
C MET A 6 -13.23 23.12 -31.60
N PHE A 7 -12.50 22.00 -31.55
CA PHE A 7 -12.77 20.96 -30.57
C PHE A 7 -12.40 21.48 -29.17
N PRO A 8 -13.23 21.26 -28.15
CA PRO A 8 -12.84 21.53 -26.77
C PRO A 8 -11.57 20.75 -26.47
N GLN A 9 -10.51 21.44 -26.06
CA GLN A 9 -9.30 20.76 -25.60
C GLN A 9 -9.68 19.95 -24.36
N HIS A 10 -9.73 18.63 -24.49
CA HIS A 10 -9.97 17.74 -23.36
C HIS A 10 -8.89 18.01 -22.32
N LYS A 11 -9.32 18.39 -21.12
CA LYS A 11 -8.43 18.50 -19.96
C LYS A 11 -7.76 17.14 -19.79
N THR A 12 -6.44 17.10 -19.87
CA THR A 12 -5.68 15.89 -19.53
C THR A 12 -6.14 15.43 -18.15
N PRO A 13 -6.55 14.16 -17.99
CA PRO A 13 -6.92 13.65 -16.68
C PRO A 13 -5.73 13.89 -15.74
N ALA A 14 -6.03 14.28 -14.50
CA ALA A 14 -5.01 14.45 -13.48
C ALA A 14 -4.44 13.05 -13.15
N ILE A 15 -3.39 12.66 -13.87
CA ILE A 15 -2.62 11.45 -13.62
C ILE A 15 -1.64 11.77 -12.49
N ALA A 16 -1.51 10.85 -11.53
CA ALA A 16 -0.52 10.96 -10.47
C ALA A 16 0.89 11.16 -11.06
N GLY A 17 1.56 12.26 -10.69
CA GLY A 17 2.90 12.62 -11.19
C GLY A 17 2.95 13.69 -12.30
N ALA A 18 1.82 14.20 -12.78
CA ALA A 18 1.81 15.34 -13.71
C ALA A 18 2.26 16.64 -12.99
N PRO A 19 2.93 17.58 -13.67
CA PRO A 19 3.35 18.88 -13.13
C PRO A 19 2.16 19.86 -12.97
N VAL A 20 0.98 19.33 -12.69
CA VAL A 20 -0.22 20.08 -12.33
C VAL A 20 -0.37 19.89 -10.83
N GLY A 21 -0.21 20.96 -10.05
CA GLY A 21 -0.22 20.88 -8.59
C GLY A 21 -1.45 20.13 -8.09
N LEU A 22 -1.21 19.00 -7.43
CA LEU A 22 -2.22 18.32 -6.61
C LEU A 22 -2.64 19.32 -5.54
N VAL A 23 -3.79 19.97 -5.75
CA VAL A 23 -4.34 20.93 -4.81
C VAL A 23 -4.67 20.20 -3.51
N GLY A 24 -3.81 20.36 -2.51
CA GLY A 24 -4.10 20.29 -1.07
C GLY A 24 -4.54 18.96 -0.45
N LEU A 25 -4.91 17.95 -1.24
CA LEU A 25 -5.42 16.69 -0.71
C LEU A 25 -4.25 15.74 -0.40
N LYS A 26 -3.71 15.86 0.82
CA LYS A 26 -2.82 14.85 1.40
C LYS A 26 -3.67 13.66 1.81
N ILE A 27 -3.68 12.63 0.96
CA ILE A 27 -4.31 11.37 1.30
C ILE A 27 -3.34 10.60 2.19
N ASP A 28 -3.81 10.24 3.38
CA ASP A 28 -3.05 9.38 4.27
C ASP A 28 -3.12 7.93 3.76
N LEU A 29 -2.02 7.46 3.17
CA LEU A 29 -1.94 6.11 2.63
C LEU A 29 -2.03 5.05 3.73
N SER A 30 -1.65 5.36 4.97
CA SER A 30 -1.79 4.40 6.07
C SER A 30 -3.25 4.00 6.26
N LYS A 31 -4.17 4.96 6.17
CA LYS A 31 -5.62 4.72 6.24
C LYS A 31 -6.17 3.96 5.04
N LEU A 32 -5.53 4.03 3.88
CA LEU A 32 -5.92 3.26 2.70
C LEU A 32 -5.36 1.82 2.72
N PHE A 33 -4.25 1.60 3.41
CA PHE A 33 -3.53 0.31 3.41
C PHE A 33 -3.53 -0.34 4.81
N GLY A 34 -4.68 -0.32 5.48
CA GLY A 34 -4.93 -1.17 6.64
C GLY A 34 -4.37 -0.66 7.98
N ALA A 35 -4.07 0.63 8.10
CA ALA A 35 -3.86 1.21 9.43
C ALA A 35 -5.15 1.08 10.25
N PRO A 36 -5.10 0.48 11.44
CA PRO A 36 -6.30 0.31 12.22
C PRO A 36 -6.84 1.61 12.78
N GLU A 37 -8.17 1.75 12.69
CA GLU A 37 -8.91 2.69 13.53
C GLU A 37 -8.61 2.38 15.01
N GLU A 38 -8.59 3.42 15.84
CA GLU A 38 -8.16 3.33 17.24
C GLU A 38 -8.75 2.10 17.96
N GLY A 39 -7.87 1.23 18.46
CA GLY A 39 -8.25 0.08 19.28
C GLY A 39 -8.32 -1.28 18.57
N LYS A 40 -7.97 -1.37 17.28
CA LYS A 40 -7.75 -2.65 16.60
C LYS A 40 -6.29 -2.87 16.23
N SER A 41 -5.86 -4.12 16.17
CA SER A 41 -4.54 -4.48 15.62
C SER A 41 -4.61 -4.59 14.09
N ALA A 42 -3.46 -4.45 13.42
CA ALA A 42 -3.38 -4.63 11.96
C ALA A 42 -3.80 -6.06 11.54
N GLU A 43 -3.49 -7.04 12.38
CA GLU A 43 -3.84 -8.44 12.19
C GLU A 43 -5.35 -8.67 12.28
N GLU A 44 -6.04 -7.99 13.21
CA GLU A 44 -7.50 -8.08 13.37
C GLU A 44 -8.24 -7.54 12.15
N ILE A 45 -7.76 -6.43 11.58
CA ILE A 45 -8.34 -5.85 10.37
C ILE A 45 -8.09 -6.74 9.15
N ALA A 46 -6.87 -7.22 8.98
CA ALA A 46 -6.54 -8.13 7.89
C ALA A 46 -7.37 -9.42 7.95
N ALA A 47 -7.60 -9.97 9.15
CA ALA A 47 -8.45 -11.14 9.32
C ALA A 47 -9.91 -10.84 8.97
N LEU A 48 -10.42 -9.67 9.37
CA LEU A 48 -11.79 -9.24 9.09
C LEU A 48 -12.03 -9.06 7.58
N GLU A 49 -11.14 -8.34 6.89
CA GLU A 49 -11.26 -8.14 5.43
C GLU A 49 -11.19 -9.46 4.67
N ARG A 50 -10.28 -10.36 5.06
CA ARG A 50 -10.19 -11.70 4.46
C ARG A 50 -11.48 -12.49 4.66
N ASP A 51 -12.01 -12.50 5.87
CA ASP A 51 -13.21 -13.27 6.20
C ASP A 51 -14.44 -12.72 5.47
N GLU A 52 -14.54 -11.40 5.30
CA GLU A 52 -15.57 -10.77 4.49
C GLU A 52 -15.53 -11.29 3.04
N GLN A 53 -14.33 -11.36 2.43
CA GLN A 53 -14.14 -11.88 1.08
C GLN A 53 -14.41 -13.39 0.99
N LEU A 54 -14.05 -14.17 2.01
CA LEU A 54 -14.38 -15.60 2.08
C LEU A 54 -15.88 -15.83 2.09
N VAL A 55 -16.61 -15.07 2.93
CA VAL A 55 -18.07 -15.15 3.01
C VAL A 55 -18.71 -14.73 1.69
N MET A 56 -18.25 -13.65 1.05
CA MET A 56 -18.71 -13.24 -0.29
C MET A 56 -18.48 -14.34 -1.34
N ALA A 57 -17.38 -15.09 -1.23
CA ALA A 57 -17.08 -16.22 -2.10
C ALA A 57 -17.80 -17.53 -1.70
N GLY A 58 -18.69 -17.52 -0.71
CA GLY A 58 -19.44 -18.68 -0.24
C GLY A 58 -18.61 -19.67 0.59
N ARG A 59 -17.52 -19.20 1.20
CA ARG A 59 -16.63 -19.98 2.09
C ARG A 59 -16.83 -19.54 3.54
N ASP A 60 -16.47 -20.41 4.48
CA ASP A 60 -16.54 -20.10 5.90
C ASP A 60 -15.48 -19.08 6.33
N ALA A 61 -15.84 -18.20 7.27
CA ALA A 61 -14.92 -17.30 7.93
C ALA A 61 -13.93 -18.07 8.80
N VAL A 62 -12.68 -17.62 8.82
CA VAL A 62 -11.57 -18.35 9.45
C VAL A 62 -11.16 -17.68 10.77
N GLY A 63 -11.42 -16.39 10.93
CA GLY A 63 -11.04 -15.60 12.10
C GLY A 63 -9.54 -15.59 12.35
N MET A 64 -9.15 -15.35 13.59
CA MET A 64 -7.73 -15.34 13.97
C MET A 64 -7.07 -16.73 13.99
N SER A 65 -7.82 -17.80 13.70
CA SER A 65 -7.36 -19.19 13.90
C SER A 65 -6.21 -19.61 12.98
N VAL A 66 -6.14 -19.07 11.75
CA VAL A 66 -5.09 -19.42 10.77
C VAL A 66 -3.79 -18.63 10.98
N GLY A 67 -3.78 -17.63 11.86
CA GLY A 67 -2.62 -16.77 12.09
C GLY A 67 -2.13 -16.05 10.84
N ILE A 68 -1.21 -15.10 11.02
CA ILE A 68 -0.44 -14.52 9.91
C ILE A 68 0.95 -15.15 10.00
N ARG A 69 1.35 -15.88 8.95
CA ARG A 69 2.71 -16.47 8.90
C ARG A 69 3.73 -15.35 8.99
N LYS A 70 4.77 -15.56 9.80
CA LYS A 70 5.85 -14.58 9.89
C LYS A 70 6.56 -14.52 8.54
N ARG A 71 6.81 -13.32 8.01
CA ARG A 71 7.47 -13.13 6.69
C ARG A 71 8.83 -13.87 6.57
N GLN A 72 9.45 -14.22 7.69
CA GLN A 72 10.73 -14.90 7.79
C GLN A 72 10.63 -16.20 8.62
N GLU A 73 9.46 -16.84 8.64
CA GLU A 73 9.31 -18.14 9.28
C GLU A 73 10.17 -19.18 8.55
N GLY A 74 11.26 -19.62 9.20
CA GLY A 74 12.24 -20.54 8.61
C GLY A 74 13.39 -19.89 7.84
N LYS A 75 13.58 -18.56 7.91
CA LYS A 75 14.85 -17.96 7.45
C LYS A 75 15.97 -18.45 8.35
N SER A 76 17.01 -19.05 7.77
CA SER A 76 18.25 -19.37 8.47
C SER A 76 18.82 -18.09 9.09
N GLU A 77 19.23 -18.15 10.36
CA GLU A 77 20.12 -17.13 10.90
C GLU A 77 21.46 -17.28 10.17
N GLU A 78 21.67 -16.40 9.19
CA GLU A 78 22.89 -16.31 8.43
C GLU A 78 23.77 -15.20 9.03
N PRO A 79 25.10 -15.39 9.01
CA PRO A 79 26.01 -14.34 9.43
C PRO A 79 25.84 -13.12 8.52
N ARG A 80 26.08 -11.95 9.09
CA ARG A 80 26.05 -10.67 8.38
C ARG A 80 26.91 -10.73 7.11
N ASP A 81 26.37 -10.25 6.00
CA ASP A 81 27.03 -10.28 4.69
C ASP A 81 27.40 -8.89 4.17
N GLU A 82 28.02 -8.84 2.99
CA GLU A 82 28.41 -7.58 2.36
C GLU A 82 27.19 -6.71 2.04
N LEU A 83 26.03 -7.30 1.71
CA LEU A 83 24.84 -6.52 1.39
C LEU A 83 24.31 -5.80 2.63
N ASP A 84 24.37 -6.42 3.81
CA ASP A 84 24.03 -5.77 5.07
C ASP A 84 24.91 -4.53 5.31
N ASP A 85 26.21 -4.60 5.00
CA ASP A 85 27.12 -3.44 5.10
C ASP A 85 26.79 -2.33 4.08
N LEU A 86 26.35 -2.69 2.87
CA LEU A 86 25.90 -1.71 1.88
C LEU A 86 24.60 -1.01 2.29
N ILE A 87 23.65 -1.72 2.91
CA ILE A 87 22.38 -1.13 3.37
C ILE A 87 22.63 -0.18 4.53
N ASP A 88 23.44 -0.58 5.52
CA ASP A 88 23.82 0.30 6.62
C ASP A 88 24.54 1.56 6.11
N GLY A 89 25.45 1.40 5.14
CA GLY A 89 26.12 2.53 4.49
C GLY A 89 25.19 3.44 3.68
N LEU A 90 24.08 2.93 3.16
CA LEU A 90 23.06 3.73 2.48
C LEU A 90 22.23 4.54 3.50
N ASP A 91 21.83 3.92 4.61
CA ASP A 91 21.08 4.58 5.68
C ASP A 91 21.91 5.70 6.33
N GLU A 92 23.24 5.57 6.39
CA GLU A 92 24.15 6.62 6.86
C GLU A 92 24.27 7.83 5.92
N LEU A 93 23.91 7.69 4.63
CA LEU A 93 24.02 8.77 3.64
C LEU A 93 22.77 9.66 3.56
N ASP A 94 21.64 9.23 4.14
CA ASP A 94 20.44 10.05 4.30
C ASP A 94 20.61 10.98 5.53
N PHE A 95 21.26 12.13 5.30
CA PHE A 95 21.45 13.22 6.27
C PHE A 95 20.16 13.98 6.63
#